data_AF-A0A9E5LGR8-F1
#
_entry.id   AF-A0A9E5LGR8-F1
#
_cell.length_a   1.000
_cell.length_b   1.000
_cell.length_c   1.000
_cell.angle_alpha   90.00
_cell.angle_beta   90.00
_cell.angle_gamma   90.00
#
_symmetry.space_group_name_H-M   'P 1'
#
loop_
_entity.id
_entity.type
_entity.pdbx_description
1 polymer ?
#
loop_
_entity_poly.entity_id
_entity_poly.type
_entity_poly.pdbx_seq_one_letter_code
_entity_poly.pdbx_strand_id
1 'polypeptide(L)'
;MNSYDFDDQVAVITGGAQGIGYAVAKRMIENGAKVVIWDFDTDLAQASASELGATALHCDVSDWDSVQAAAEQTERQLGRIDVLVNSAGVAGANAVVEEYPIEEWNKIMSVNLNGTFHTNRAVIAG
;
A
#
# COMPACT_ATOMS: atom_id res chain seq x y z
N MET A 1 -22.80 -10.49 -8.95
CA MET A 1 -21.49 -10.01 -8.50
C MET A 1 -21.60 -9.77 -7.00
N ASN A 2 -20.61 -10.12 -6.19
CA ASN A 2 -20.69 -9.91 -4.74
C ASN A 2 -20.78 -8.40 -4.45
N SER A 3 -21.38 -8.01 -3.32
CA SER A 3 -21.31 -6.64 -2.79
C SER A 3 -20.77 -6.71 -1.37
N TYR A 4 -19.94 -5.74 -1.02
CA TYR A 4 -19.41 -5.54 0.32
C TYR A 4 -19.91 -4.18 0.81
N ASP A 5 -20.04 -4.02 2.12
CA ASP A 5 -20.42 -2.74 2.73
C ASP A 5 -19.16 -2.15 3.37
N PHE A 6 -18.57 -1.17 2.69
CA PHE A 6 -17.42 -0.40 3.17
C PHE A 6 -17.77 1.09 3.32
N ASP A 7 -19.06 1.42 3.42
CA ASP A 7 -19.50 2.80 3.60
C ASP A 7 -18.81 3.41 4.83
N ASP A 8 -18.36 4.66 4.66
CA ASP A 8 -17.61 5.44 5.66
C ASP A 8 -16.25 4.87 6.11
N GLN A 9 -15.81 3.72 5.61
CA GLN A 9 -14.52 3.15 5.98
C GLN A 9 -13.35 3.78 5.20
N VAL A 10 -12.24 4.00 5.89
CA VAL A 10 -10.98 4.41 5.27
C VAL A 10 -10.11 3.19 5.02
N ALA A 11 -9.73 2.96 3.77
CA ALA A 11 -8.91 1.84 3.35
C ALA A 11 -7.57 2.31 2.78
N VAL A 12 -6.46 1.84 3.36
CA VAL A 12 -5.11 2.05 2.84
C VAL A 12 -4.68 0.84 2.03
N ILE A 13 -4.25 1.07 0.78
CA ILE A 13 -3.72 0.05 -0.12
C ILE A 13 -2.28 0.40 -0.46
N THR A 14 -1.32 -0.38 0.05
CA THR A 14 0.09 -0.23 -0.32
C THR A 14 0.34 -0.87 -1.68
N GLY A 15 1.19 -0.28 -2.52
CA GLY A 15 1.37 -0.74 -3.91
C GLY A 15 0.06 -0.62 -4.71
N GLY A 16 -0.81 0.30 -4.31
CA GLY A 16 -2.17 0.44 -4.84
C GLY A 16 -2.22 1.06 -6.23
N ALA A 17 -1.11 1.53 -6.78
CA ALA A 17 -1.11 2.25 -8.06
C ALA A 17 -1.25 1.31 -9.28
N GLN A 18 -0.96 0.00 -9.13
CA GLN A 18 -1.06 -0.96 -10.24
C GLN A 18 -1.38 -2.39 -9.78
N GLY A 19 -1.61 -3.29 -10.75
CA GLY A 19 -1.73 -4.73 -10.51
C GLY A 19 -2.85 -5.11 -9.53
N ILE A 20 -2.50 -5.97 -8.56
CA ILE A 20 -3.45 -6.46 -7.55
C ILE A 20 -3.92 -5.32 -6.66
N GLY A 21 -3.01 -4.45 -6.20
CA GLY A 21 -3.34 -3.31 -5.34
C GLY A 21 -4.36 -2.38 -6.00
N TYR A 22 -4.15 -2.03 -7.27
CA TYR A 22 -5.11 -1.22 -8.04
C TYR A 22 -6.48 -1.89 -8.16
N ALA A 23 -6.51 -3.19 -8.48
CA ALA A 23 -7.77 -3.92 -8.58
C ALA A 23 -8.52 -3.96 -7.25
N VAL A 24 -7.82 -4.10 -6.12
CA VAL A 24 -8.42 -4.02 -4.78
C VAL A 24 -8.89 -2.61 -4.46
N ALA A 25 -8.09 -1.58 -4.74
CA ALA A 25 -8.46 -0.17 -4.54
C ALA A 25 -9.75 0.17 -5.28
N LYS A 26 -9.81 -0.13 -6.59
CA LYS A 26 -11.01 0.02 -7.41
C LYS A 26 -12.20 -0.68 -6.78
N ARG A 27 -12.02 -1.93 -6.35
CA ARG A 27 -13.09 -2.73 -5.79
C ARG A 27 -13.62 -2.17 -4.47
N MET A 28 -12.75 -1.67 -3.61
CA MET A 28 -13.13 -1.03 -2.33
C MET A 28 -13.95 0.24 -2.57
N ILE A 29 -13.53 1.07 -3.53
CA ILE A 29 -14.25 2.31 -3.92
C ILE A 29 -15.63 1.99 -4.50
N GLU A 30 -15.72 1.00 -5.39
CA GLU A 30 -17.01 0.51 -5.92
C GLU A 30 -17.99 0.03 -4.82
N ASN A 31 -17.50 -0.23 -3.61
CA ASN A 31 -18.27 -0.70 -2.46
C ASN A 31 -18.28 0.32 -1.29
N GLY A 32 -17.98 1.61 -1.57
CA GLY A 32 -18.22 2.72 -0.63
C GLY A 32 -17.00 3.24 0.15
N ALA A 33 -15.86 2.55 0.08
CA ALA A 33 -14.69 2.92 0.87
C ALA A 33 -14.03 4.23 0.39
N LYS A 34 -13.49 5.01 1.34
CA LYS A 34 -12.53 6.09 1.08
C LYS A 34 -11.14 5.47 0.98
N VAL A 35 -10.57 5.42 -0.22
CA VAL A 35 -9.28 4.75 -0.45
C VAL A 35 -8.12 5.74 -0.45
N VAL A 36 -7.02 5.36 0.20
CA VAL A 36 -5.69 5.96 0.03
C VAL A 36 -4.73 4.93 -0.57
N ILE A 37 -4.12 5.30 -1.68
CA ILE A 37 -3.03 4.56 -2.30
C ILE A 37 -1.72 5.05 -1.69
N TRP A 38 -1.02 4.12 -1.03
CA TRP A 38 0.38 4.32 -0.61
C TRP A 38 1.26 3.65 -1.64
N ASP A 39 2.08 4.42 -2.34
CA ASP A 39 2.97 3.86 -3.36
C ASP A 39 4.32 4.55 -3.37
N PHE A 40 5.34 3.81 -3.81
CA PHE A 40 6.68 4.35 -3.96
C PHE A 40 6.74 5.27 -5.19
N ASP A 41 6.05 4.91 -6.28
CA ASP A 41 5.97 5.72 -7.49
C ASP A 41 4.86 6.77 -7.37
N THR A 42 5.26 7.99 -7.03
CA THR A 42 4.34 9.11 -6.82
C THR A 42 3.52 9.47 -8.06
N ASP A 43 4.14 9.45 -9.25
CA ASP A 43 3.47 9.86 -10.48
C ASP A 43 2.43 8.82 -10.88
N LEU A 44 2.78 7.53 -10.78
CA LEU A 44 1.85 6.44 -11.02
C LEU A 44 0.71 6.43 -10.01
N ALA A 45 1.00 6.66 -8.73
CA ALA A 45 -0.01 6.74 -7.67
C ALA A 45 -1.00 7.87 -7.91
N GLN A 46 -0.52 9.06 -8.29
CA GLN A 46 -1.37 10.21 -8.58
C GLN A 46 -2.28 9.96 -9.79
N ALA A 47 -1.74 9.36 -10.86
CA ALA A 47 -2.52 9.01 -12.03
C ALA A 47 -3.65 8.02 -11.69
N SER A 48 -3.31 6.93 -10.99
CA SER A 48 -4.27 5.90 -10.58
C SER A 48 -5.31 6.43 -9.58
N ALA A 49 -4.90 7.24 -8.61
CA ALA A 49 -5.82 7.84 -7.65
C ALA A 49 -6.80 8.81 -8.32
N SER A 50 -6.33 9.61 -9.29
CA SER A 50 -7.19 10.49 -10.10
C SER A 50 -8.24 9.70 -10.89
N GLU A 51 -7.86 8.59 -11.52
CA GLU A 51 -8.79 7.73 -12.25
C GLU A 51 -9.85 7.10 -11.33
N LEU A 52 -9.43 6.66 -10.14
CA LEU A 52 -10.30 5.94 -9.21
C LEU A 52 -11.12 6.84 -8.28
N GLY A 53 -10.78 8.13 -8.16
CA GLY A 53 -11.34 9.00 -7.12
C GLY A 53 -10.78 8.72 -5.72
N ALA A 54 -9.54 8.26 -5.64
CA ALA A 54 -8.82 7.98 -4.39
C ALA A 54 -7.89 9.14 -4.00
N THR A 55 -7.25 9.03 -2.84
CA THR A 55 -6.09 9.87 -2.45
C THR A 55 -4.79 9.11 -2.70
N ALA A 56 -3.74 9.78 -3.17
CA ALA A 56 -2.41 9.18 -3.31
C ALA A 56 -1.42 9.82 -2.33
N LEU A 57 -0.61 8.99 -1.67
CA LEU A 57 0.51 9.40 -0.83
C LEU A 57 1.76 8.63 -1.25
N HIS A 58 2.90 9.32 -1.30
CA HIS A 58 4.19 8.67 -1.41
C HIS A 58 4.47 7.87 -0.13
N CYS A 59 4.88 6.61 -0.28
CA CYS A 59 5.25 5.75 0.83
C CYS A 59 6.23 4.68 0.35
N ASP A 60 7.46 4.70 0.87
CA ASP A 60 8.39 3.59 0.78
C ASP A 60 8.14 2.68 1.98
N VAL A 61 7.48 1.53 1.75
CA VAL A 61 7.17 0.59 2.84
C VAL A 61 8.42 0.04 3.52
N SER A 62 9.57 0.03 2.85
CA SER A 62 10.83 -0.45 3.45
C SER A 62 11.43 0.53 4.46
N ASP A 63 10.96 1.78 4.48
CA ASP A 63 11.37 2.83 5.42
C ASP A 63 10.28 3.08 6.47
N TRP A 64 10.62 2.85 7.74
CA TRP A 64 9.69 3.05 8.86
C TRP A 64 9.19 4.49 8.96
N ASP A 65 10.07 5.49 8.76
CA ASP A 65 9.70 6.89 8.93
C ASP A 65 8.76 7.34 7.78
N SER A 66 8.98 6.82 6.57
CA SER A 66 8.09 7.01 5.42
C SER A 66 6.69 6.46 5.69
N VAL A 67 6.59 5.22 6.20
CA VAL A 67 5.32 4.59 6.57
C VAL A 67 4.61 5.36 7.68
N GLN A 68 5.32 5.78 8.71
CA GLN A 68 4.74 6.54 9.82
C GLN A 68 4.17 7.89 9.33
N ALA A 69 4.92 8.61 8.49
CA ALA A 69 4.46 9.87 7.92
C ALA A 69 3.21 9.70 7.04
N ALA A 70 3.16 8.63 6.24
CA ALA A 70 1.99 8.29 5.42
C ALA A 70 0.76 7.95 6.28
N ALA A 71 0.93 7.18 7.36
CA ALA A 71 -0.12 6.86 8.31
C ALA A 71 -0.71 8.12 8.96
N GLU A 72 0.14 8.95 9.55
CA GLU A 72 -0.27 10.21 10.18
C GLU A 72 -0.94 11.16 9.18
N GLN A 73 -0.48 11.18 7.93
CA GLN A 73 -1.09 12.01 6.90
C GLN A 73 -2.46 11.48 6.47
N THR A 74 -2.62 10.16 6.29
CA THR A 74 -3.91 9.54 6.01
C THR A 74 -4.91 9.86 7.12
N GLU A 75 -4.52 9.68 8.39
CA GLU A 75 -5.40 9.93 9.53
C GLU A 75 -5.83 11.40 9.65
N ARG A 76 -4.91 12.32 9.39
CA ARG A 76 -5.22 13.76 9.36
C ARG A 76 -6.20 14.14 8.25
N GLN A 77 -6.13 13.47 7.10
CA GLN A 77 -6.94 13.82 5.93
C GLN A 77 -8.33 13.15 5.94
N LEU A 78 -8.40 11.89 6.33
CA LEU A 78 -9.60 11.05 6.17
C LEU A 78 -10.15 10.47 7.47
N GLY A 79 -9.40 10.57 8.57
CA GLY A 79 -9.71 9.94 9.84
C GLY A 79 -9.07 8.56 10.00
N ARG A 80 -9.50 7.84 11.03
CA ARG A 80 -8.97 6.52 11.41
C ARG A 80 -8.93 5.56 10.22
N ILE A 81 -7.84 4.80 10.10
CA ILE A 81 -7.69 3.76 9.08
C ILE A 81 -8.43 2.50 9.55
N ASP A 82 -9.46 2.07 8.81
CA ASP A 82 -10.28 0.90 9.14
C ASP A 82 -9.76 -0.38 8.47
N VAL A 83 -9.18 -0.25 7.28
CA VAL A 83 -8.69 -1.37 6.47
C VAL A 83 -7.28 -1.08 5.96
N LEU A 84 -6.38 -2.06 6.12
CA LEU A 84 -5.05 -2.05 5.53
C LEU A 84 -4.89 -3.26 4.60
N VAL A 85 -4.48 -3.01 3.36
CA VAL A 85 -4.10 -4.04 2.40
C VAL A 85 -2.62 -3.88 2.04
N ASN A 86 -1.85 -4.90 2.38
CA ASN A 86 -0.43 -4.99 2.03
C ASN A 86 -0.27 -5.61 0.64
N SER A 87 -0.17 -4.77 -0.39
CA SER A 87 0.05 -5.22 -1.77
C SER A 87 1.36 -4.70 -2.39
N ALA A 88 2.10 -3.82 -1.70
CA ALA A 88 3.44 -3.43 -2.13
C ALA A 88 4.38 -4.66 -2.10
N GLY A 89 5.15 -4.85 -3.18
CA GLY A 89 6.10 -5.95 -3.25
C GLY A 89 6.96 -5.94 -4.51
N VAL A 90 8.13 -6.56 -4.41
CA VAL A 90 9.07 -6.75 -5.52
C VAL A 90 9.43 -8.23 -5.68
N ALA A 91 9.62 -8.68 -6.92
CA ALA A 91 9.92 -10.09 -7.22
C ALA A 91 11.42 -10.45 -7.09
N GLY A 92 12.31 -9.46 -7.23
CA GLY A 92 13.75 -9.69 -7.28
C GLY A 92 14.23 -10.34 -8.58
N ALA A 93 15.46 -10.85 -8.56
CA ALA A 93 16.09 -11.53 -9.68
C ALA A 93 15.55 -12.97 -9.88
N ASN A 94 15.61 -13.45 -11.12
CA ASN A 94 15.40 -14.87 -11.43
C ASN A 94 16.75 -15.59 -11.43
N ALA A 95 17.11 -16.20 -10.30
CA ALA A 95 18.38 -16.89 -10.10
C ALA A 95 18.20 -18.11 -9.18
N VAL A 96 19.11 -19.08 -9.29
CA VAL A 96 19.20 -20.19 -8.34
C VAL A 96 19.78 -19.70 -7.00
N VAL A 97 19.47 -20.41 -5.91
CA VAL A 97 19.80 -19.96 -4.54
C VAL A 97 21.28 -19.70 -4.33
N GLU A 98 22.16 -20.55 -4.86
CA GLU A 98 23.62 -20.43 -4.68
C GLU A 98 24.24 -19.24 -5.43
N GLU A 99 23.54 -18.71 -6.43
CA GLU A 99 23.96 -17.55 -7.23
C GLU A 99 23.14 -16.30 -6.93
N TYR A 100 22.19 -16.37 -5.98
CA TYR A 100 21.26 -15.28 -5.73
C TYR A 100 22.00 -14.07 -5.11
N PRO A 101 21.91 -12.86 -5.70
CA PRO A 101 22.60 -11.70 -5.15
C PRO A 101 22.08 -11.33 -3.76
N ILE A 102 23.00 -11.18 -2.80
CA ILE A 102 22.66 -10.83 -1.43
C ILE A 102 21.96 -9.46 -1.36
N GLU A 103 22.37 -8.49 -2.18
CA GLU A 103 21.70 -7.18 -2.21
C GLU A 103 20.24 -7.28 -2.65
N GLU A 104 19.94 -8.11 -3.65
CA GLU A 104 18.58 -8.30 -4.13
C GLU A 104 17.72 -9.07 -3.13
N TRP A 105 18.28 -10.09 -2.48
CA TRP A 105 17.59 -10.77 -1.38
C TRP A 105 17.23 -9.77 -0.27
N ASN A 106 18.18 -8.95 0.17
CA ASN A 106 17.94 -7.95 1.21
C ASN A 106 16.87 -6.94 0.79
N LYS A 107 16.87 -6.50 -0.46
CA LYS A 107 15.83 -5.61 -0.99
C LYS A 107 14.44 -6.24 -0.93
N ILE A 108 14.30 -7.50 -1.35
CA ILE A 108 13.04 -8.25 -1.27
C ILE A 108 12.57 -8.34 0.19
N MET A 109 13.47 -8.69 1.11
CA MET A 109 13.13 -8.81 2.53
C MET A 109 12.71 -7.47 3.13
N SER A 110 13.40 -6.39 2.78
CA SER A 110 13.08 -5.04 3.24
C SER A 110 11.71 -4.56 2.76
N VAL A 111 11.33 -4.85 1.52
CA VAL A 111 10.02 -4.45 0.99
C VAL A 111 8.91 -5.42 1.41
N ASN A 112 9.05 -6.70 1.07
CA ASN A 112 7.94 -7.65 1.12
C ASN A 112 7.66 -8.14 2.56
N LEU A 113 8.69 -8.28 3.39
CA LEU A 113 8.53 -8.71 4.79
C LEU A 113 8.54 -7.53 5.76
N ASN A 114 9.63 -6.76 5.80
CA ASN A 114 9.75 -5.67 6.76
C ASN A 114 8.73 -4.58 6.47
N GLY A 115 8.48 -4.27 5.20
CA GLY A 115 7.45 -3.29 4.84
C GLY A 115 6.05 -3.69 5.27
N THR A 116 5.67 -4.97 5.12
CA THR A 116 4.41 -5.49 5.69
C THR A 116 4.38 -5.34 7.22
N PHE A 117 5.49 -5.57 7.91
CA PHE A 117 5.56 -5.35 9.35
C PHE A 117 5.41 -3.85 9.72
N HIS A 118 6.09 -2.95 9.01
CA HIS A 118 6.02 -1.50 9.25
C HIS A 118 4.58 -0.99 9.12
N THR A 119 3.91 -1.31 8.03
CA THR A 119 2.54 -0.82 7.76
C THR A 119 1.56 -1.35 8.79
N ASN A 120 1.64 -2.63 9.16
CA ASN A 120 0.81 -3.19 10.24
C ASN A 120 1.07 -2.49 11.57
N ARG A 121 2.35 -2.28 11.93
CA ARG A 121 2.71 -1.62 13.19
C ARG A 121 2.22 -0.17 13.24
N ALA A 122 2.31 0.56 12.14
CA ALA A 122 1.87 1.95 12.06
C ALA A 122 0.35 2.08 12.18
N VAL A 123 -0.41 1.13 11.61
CA VAL A 123 -1.88 1.20 11.56
C VAL A 123 -2.57 0.58 12.78
N ILE A 124 -2.02 -0.48 13.39
CA ILE A 124 -2.74 -1.24 14.43
C ILE A 124 -3.07 -0.44 15.70
N ALA A 125 -2.36 0.66 15.95
CA ALA A 125 -2.58 1.51 17.12
C ALA A 125 -3.69 2.56 16.92
N GLY A 126 -4.18 2.74 15.68
CA GLY A 126 -5.16 3.75 15.27
C GLY A 126 -6.64 3.38 15.45
#